data_AF-A0A7S2RW56-F1
#
_entry.id   AF-A0A7S2RW56-F1
#
_cell.length_a   1.000
_cell.length_b   1.000
_cell.length_c   1.000
_cell.angle_alpha   90.00
_cell.angle_beta   90.00
_cell.angle_gamma   90.00
#
_symmetry.space_group_name_H-M   'P 1'
#
loop_
_entity.id
_entity.type
_entity.pdbx_description
1 polymer ?
#
loop_
_entity_poly.entity_id
_entity_poly.type
_entity_poly.pdbx_seq_one_letter_code
_entity_poly.pdbx_strand_id
1 'polypeptide(L)'
;TTQHISRTMDPLSHVNAERAVAILEDTLDKLGFLASITPDVLAHRDELSEFVGDEISRVIEEQRNLESKYEELIAMRGSLKGLANKTKYKQNQSDIQEVSRALRESTKNLCRNLKDNPNVTGNLLKIQDERNDLEELISKTISEIRQR
;
A
#
# COMPACT_ATOMS: atom_id res chain seq x y z
N THR A 1 -12.33 -29.88 -35.21
CA THR A 1 -12.42 -28.47 -35.66
C THR A 1 -13.45 -27.76 -34.82
N THR A 2 -13.03 -26.64 -34.26
CA THR A 2 -13.47 -25.98 -33.01
C THR A 2 -14.93 -25.49 -33.04
N GLN A 3 -15.74 -25.89 -32.05
CA GLN A 3 -17.05 -25.28 -31.76
C GLN A 3 -16.83 -23.89 -31.14
N HIS A 4 -17.28 -22.85 -31.85
CA HIS A 4 -17.39 -21.50 -31.32
C HIS A 4 -18.63 -21.43 -30.42
N ILE A 5 -18.43 -21.39 -29.09
CA ILE A 5 -19.47 -21.06 -28.13
C ILE A 5 -19.67 -19.54 -28.19
N SER A 6 -20.70 -19.09 -28.91
CA SER A 6 -21.24 -17.74 -28.74
C SER A 6 -21.88 -17.68 -27.36
N ARG A 7 -21.14 -17.17 -26.37
CA ARG A 7 -21.65 -16.87 -25.04
C ARG A 7 -22.60 -15.67 -25.16
N THR A 8 -23.88 -15.94 -25.40
CA THR A 8 -24.94 -14.94 -25.24
C THR A 8 -24.87 -14.44 -23.80
N MET A 9 -24.58 -13.15 -23.61
CA MET A 9 -24.73 -12.53 -22.29
C MET A 9 -26.22 -12.57 -21.96
N ASP A 10 -26.61 -13.44 -21.02
CA ASP A 10 -27.98 -13.47 -20.53
C ASP A 10 -28.32 -12.09 -19.95
N PRO A 11 -29.50 -11.52 -20.30
CA PRO A 11 -29.96 -10.28 -19.70
C PRO A 11 -30.02 -10.43 -18.18
N LEU A 12 -29.63 -9.36 -17.48
CA LEU A 12 -29.66 -9.32 -16.02
C LEU A 12 -31.10 -9.59 -15.56
N SER A 13 -31.33 -10.69 -14.83
CA SER A 13 -32.67 -10.98 -14.32
C SER A 13 -33.11 -9.86 -13.36
N HIS A 14 -34.41 -9.59 -13.25
CA HIS A 14 -34.94 -8.57 -12.34
C HIS A 14 -34.39 -8.72 -10.91
N VAL A 15 -34.32 -9.95 -10.39
CA VAL A 15 -33.77 -10.20 -9.04
C VAL A 15 -32.28 -9.84 -8.95
N ASN A 16 -31.50 -10.10 -10.00
CA ASN A 16 -30.08 -9.74 -10.02
C ASN A 16 -29.87 -8.23 -10.22
N ALA A 17 -30.75 -7.56 -10.98
CA ALA A 17 -30.75 -6.12 -11.15
C ALA A 17 -31.02 -5.40 -9.83
N GLU A 18 -32.07 -5.80 -9.10
CA GLU A 18 -32.40 -5.24 -7.78
C GLU A 18 -31.27 -5.46 -6.77
N ARG A 19 -30.66 -6.66 -6.76
CA ARG A 19 -29.50 -6.93 -5.89
C ARG A 19 -28.30 -6.06 -6.22
N ALA A 20 -28.01 -5.86 -7.49
CA ALA A 20 -26.91 -5.01 -7.92
C ALA A 20 -27.16 -3.55 -7.51
N VAL A 21 -28.38 -3.03 -7.74
CA VAL A 21 -28.77 -1.67 -7.33
C VAL A 21 -28.62 -1.49 -5.83
N ALA A 22 -29.11 -2.43 -5.01
CA ALA A 22 -29.00 -2.33 -3.55
C ALA A 22 -27.54 -2.23 -3.07
N ILE A 23 -26.62 -3.00 -3.67
CA ILE A 23 -25.18 -2.94 -3.34
C ILE A 23 -24.58 -1.59 -3.78
N LEU A 24 -24.97 -1.10 -4.95
CA LEU A 24 -24.49 0.16 -5.48
C LEU A 24 -25.00 1.36 -4.65
N GLU A 25 -26.24 1.32 -4.17
CA GLU A 25 -26.79 2.32 -3.25
C GLU A 25 -26.08 2.31 -1.89
N ASP A 26 -25.87 1.13 -1.29
CA ASP A 26 -25.05 1.00 -0.08
C ASP A 26 -23.61 1.49 -0.28
N THR A 27 -23.06 1.33 -1.49
CA THR A 27 -21.75 1.89 -1.85
C THR A 27 -21.79 3.41 -1.88
N LEU A 28 -22.80 4.03 -2.49
CA LEU A 28 -22.96 5.49 -2.49
C LEU A 28 -23.08 6.05 -1.08
N ASP A 29 -23.85 5.41 -0.20
CA ASP A 29 -23.99 5.85 1.19
C ASP A 29 -22.64 5.86 1.92
N LYS A 30 -21.82 4.83 1.68
CA LYS A 30 -20.46 4.74 2.25
C LYS A 30 -19.52 5.80 1.67
N LEU A 31 -19.58 6.07 0.37
CA LEU A 31 -18.79 7.15 -0.24
C LEU A 31 -19.22 8.52 0.29
N GLY A 32 -20.53 8.77 0.43
CA GLY A 32 -21.07 9.97 1.04
C GLY A 32 -20.65 10.16 2.51
N PHE A 33 -20.57 9.07 3.29
CA PHE A 33 -19.99 9.15 4.63
C PHE A 33 -18.52 9.58 4.60
N LEU A 34 -17.71 9.04 3.67
CA LEU A 34 -16.33 9.47 3.48
C LEU A 34 -16.23 10.96 3.09
N ALA A 35 -17.18 11.47 2.31
CA ALA A 35 -17.28 12.90 2.01
C ALA A 35 -17.54 13.74 3.27
N SER A 36 -18.40 13.26 4.18
CA SER A 36 -18.73 13.98 5.42
C SER A 36 -17.55 14.15 6.38
N ILE A 37 -16.61 13.19 6.40
CA ILE A 37 -15.41 13.24 7.25
C ILE A 37 -14.21 13.91 6.58
N THR A 38 -14.26 14.14 5.27
CA THR A 38 -13.16 14.75 4.51
C THR A 38 -12.71 16.12 5.05
N PRO A 39 -13.61 17.05 5.43
CA PRO A 39 -13.19 18.36 5.92
C PRO A 39 -12.27 18.29 7.14
N ASP A 40 -12.52 17.32 8.03
CA ASP A 40 -11.72 17.05 9.21
C ASP A 40 -10.32 16.55 8.83
N VAL A 41 -10.25 15.59 7.90
CA VAL A 41 -8.98 15.08 7.36
C VAL A 41 -8.16 16.19 6.67
N LEU A 42 -8.81 17.10 5.94
CA LEU A 42 -8.15 18.23 5.30
C LEU A 42 -7.69 19.29 6.31
N ALA A 43 -8.41 19.47 7.42
CA ALA A 43 -8.01 20.36 8.50
C ALA A 43 -6.74 19.88 9.21
N HIS A 44 -6.58 18.56 9.36
CA HIS A 44 -5.42 17.91 9.98
C HIS A 44 -4.33 17.49 8.97
N ARG A 45 -4.36 18.00 7.74
CA ARG A 45 -3.40 17.59 6.69
C ARG A 45 -1.93 17.86 7.05
N ASP A 46 -1.68 18.94 7.79
CA ASP A 46 -0.32 19.36 8.15
C ASP A 46 0.25 18.42 9.23
N GLU A 47 -0.57 18.04 10.22
CA GLU A 47 -0.25 17.01 11.23
C GLU A 47 -0.01 15.65 10.56
N LEU A 48 -0.83 15.28 9.57
CA LEU A 48 -0.64 14.03 8.82
C LEU A 48 0.67 14.05 8.03
N SER A 49 1.03 15.19 7.43
CA SER A 49 2.30 15.35 6.72
C SER A 49 3.50 15.27 7.67
N GLU A 50 3.40 15.83 8.86
CA GLU A 50 4.44 15.74 9.91
C GLU A 50 4.61 14.30 10.39
N PHE A 51 3.50 13.62 10.72
CA PHE A 51 3.50 12.22 11.15
C PHE A 51 4.17 11.30 10.12
N VAL A 52 3.87 11.49 8.83
CA VAL A 52 4.51 10.72 7.76
C VAL A 52 6.00 11.06 7.64
N GLY A 53 6.38 12.32 7.84
CA GLY A 53 7.78 12.76 7.88
C GLY A 53 8.56 12.12 9.03
N ASP A 54 7.95 12.01 10.21
CA ASP A 54 8.53 11.34 11.38
C ASP A 54 8.73 9.85 11.14
N GLU A 55 7.76 9.18 10.50
CA GLU A 55 7.88 7.76 10.18
C GLU A 55 8.97 7.51 9.13
N ILE A 56 9.12 8.38 8.12
CA ILE A 56 10.23 8.32 7.16
C ILE A 56 11.56 8.51 7.89
N SER A 57 11.66 9.50 8.78
CA SER A 57 12.85 9.78 9.58
C SER A 57 13.25 8.56 10.41
N ARG A 58 12.28 7.90 11.03
CA ARG A 58 12.48 6.68 11.80
C ARG A 58 12.99 5.52 10.94
N VAL A 59 12.36 5.27 9.78
CA VAL A 59 12.79 4.20 8.87
C VAL A 59 14.21 4.44 8.36
N ILE A 60 14.60 5.69 8.08
CA ILE A 60 15.96 6.06 7.71
C ILE A 60 16.94 5.73 8.84
N GLU A 61 16.59 6.02 10.09
CA GLU A 61 17.45 5.72 11.23
C GLU A 61 17.59 4.21 11.45
N GLU A 62 16.52 3.44 11.33
CA GLU A 62 16.56 1.97 11.39
C GLU A 62 17.45 1.40 10.27
N GLN A 63 17.36 1.93 9.05
CA GLN A 63 18.22 1.57 7.93
C GLN A 63 19.71 1.86 8.23
N ARG A 64 20.05 3.04 8.74
CA ARG A 64 21.42 3.40 9.13
C ARG A 64 22.01 2.46 10.18
N ASN A 65 21.20 2.11 11.18
CA ASN A 65 21.61 1.17 12.22
C ASN A 65 21.90 -0.23 11.66
N LEU A 66 21.07 -0.70 10.72
CA LEU A 66 21.31 -1.96 10.01
C LEU A 66 22.58 -1.89 9.15
N GLU A 67 22.86 -0.76 8.49
CA GLU A 67 24.06 -0.55 7.69
C GLU A 67 25.33 -0.59 8.55
N SER A 68 25.33 0.13 9.68
CA SER A 68 26.44 0.10 10.65
C SER A 68 26.69 -1.32 11.17
N LYS A 69 25.63 -2.03 11.57
CA LYS A 69 25.75 -3.42 12.05
C LYS A 69 26.29 -4.35 10.97
N TYR A 70 25.85 -4.18 9.72
CA TYR A 70 26.36 -4.96 8.60
C TYR A 70 27.86 -4.70 8.38
N GLU A 71 28.29 -3.44 8.40
CA GLU A 71 29.70 -3.05 8.25
C GLU A 71 30.58 -3.69 9.34
N GLU A 72 30.15 -3.62 10.60
CA GLU A 72 30.84 -4.26 11.73
C GLU A 72 30.99 -5.78 11.55
N LEU A 73 29.92 -6.47 11.14
CA LEU A 73 29.94 -7.91 10.90
C LEU A 73 30.87 -8.30 9.73
N ILE A 74 30.93 -7.47 8.69
CA ILE A 74 31.85 -7.66 7.56
C ILE A 74 33.30 -7.47 8.01
N ALA A 75 33.60 -6.45 8.81
CA ALA A 75 34.91 -6.24 9.40
C ALA A 75 35.34 -7.41 10.30
N MET A 76 34.43 -7.89 11.18
CA MET A 76 34.65 -9.07 12.01
C MET A 76 34.85 -10.34 11.18
N ARG A 77 34.17 -10.49 10.04
CA ARG A 77 34.40 -11.64 9.14
C ARG A 77 35.82 -11.65 8.63
N GLY A 78 36.36 -10.47 8.27
CA GLY A 78 37.73 -10.30 7.82
C GLY A 78 38.74 -10.75 8.88
N SER A 79 38.53 -10.37 10.14
CA SER A 79 39.42 -10.74 11.25
C SER A 79 39.28 -12.21 11.68
N LEU A 80 38.10 -12.82 11.53
CA LEU A 80 37.87 -14.23 11.85
C LEU A 80 38.38 -15.20 10.78
N LYS A 81 38.66 -14.71 9.57
CA LYS A 81 39.14 -15.53 8.45
C LYS A 81 40.59 -15.98 8.72
N GLY A 82 40.78 -17.28 8.90
CA GLY A 82 42.10 -17.87 9.20
C GLY A 82 42.36 -18.17 10.68
N LEU A 83 41.44 -17.76 11.57
CA LEU A 83 41.48 -18.18 12.98
C LEU A 83 40.83 -19.55 13.17
N ALA A 84 41.31 -20.33 14.14
CA ALA A 84 40.85 -21.70 14.42
C ALA A 84 39.38 -21.79 14.90
N ASN A 85 38.77 -20.67 15.30
CA ASN A 85 37.44 -20.64 15.90
C ASN A 85 36.32 -20.67 14.84
N LYS A 86 36.12 -21.86 14.25
CA LYS A 86 35.09 -22.13 13.23
C LYS A 86 33.66 -21.82 13.69
N THR A 87 33.37 -21.95 14.99
CA THR A 87 32.03 -21.66 15.55
C THR A 87 31.70 -20.17 15.46
N LYS A 88 32.61 -19.30 15.93
CA LYS A 88 32.41 -17.84 15.84
C LYS A 88 32.32 -17.35 14.39
N TYR A 89 33.12 -17.92 13.49
CA TYR A 89 33.05 -17.59 12.06
C TYR A 89 31.68 -17.95 11.44
N LYS A 90 31.13 -19.13 11.78
CA LYS A 90 29.80 -19.56 11.32
C LYS A 90 28.67 -18.70 11.89
N GLN A 91 28.75 -18.32 13.17
CA GLN A 91 27.76 -17.41 13.76
C GLN A 91 27.78 -16.06 13.04
N ASN A 92 28.97 -15.47 12.86
CA ASN A 92 29.10 -14.20 12.14
C ASN A 92 28.56 -14.28 10.70
N GLN A 93 28.76 -15.41 10.00
CA GLN A 93 28.15 -15.64 8.68
C GLN A 93 26.62 -15.65 8.73
N SER A 94 26.02 -16.27 9.75
CA SER A 94 24.57 -16.28 9.96
C SER A 94 24.05 -14.86 10.21
N ASP A 95 24.70 -14.12 11.10
CA ASP A 95 24.31 -12.76 11.48
C ASP A 95 24.40 -11.81 10.26
N ILE A 96 25.44 -11.96 9.42
CA ILE A 96 25.57 -11.23 8.15
C ILE A 96 24.37 -11.50 7.24
N GLN A 97 23.96 -12.77 7.09
CA GLN A 97 22.83 -13.13 6.23
C GLN A 97 21.52 -12.54 6.74
N GLU A 98 21.31 -12.58 8.05
CA GLU A 98 20.12 -12.01 8.70
C GLU A 98 20.06 -10.49 8.50
N VAL A 99 21.14 -9.77 8.82
CA VAL A 99 21.19 -8.31 8.65
C VAL A 99 21.08 -7.92 7.16
N SER A 100 21.67 -8.69 6.25
CA SER A 100 21.52 -8.47 4.80
C SER A 100 20.05 -8.58 4.36
N ARG A 101 19.31 -9.55 4.91
CA ARG A 101 17.90 -9.73 4.60
C ARG A 101 17.07 -8.57 5.16
N ALA A 102 17.34 -8.18 6.41
CA ALA A 102 16.69 -7.04 7.05
C ALA A 102 16.96 -5.73 6.29
N LEU A 103 18.19 -5.48 5.85
CA LEU A 103 18.56 -4.33 5.02
C LEU A 103 17.76 -4.25 3.72
N ARG A 104 17.61 -5.38 3.02
CA ARG A 104 16.83 -5.42 1.77
C ARG A 104 15.36 -5.08 2.01
N GLU A 105 14.76 -5.62 3.07
CA GLU A 105 13.37 -5.34 3.39
C GLU A 105 13.18 -3.88 3.84
N SER A 106 14.08 -3.37 4.68
CA SER A 106 14.08 -1.98 5.14
C SER A 106 14.26 -1.00 3.96
N THR A 107 15.16 -1.30 3.02
CA THR A 107 15.35 -0.50 1.79
C THR A 107 14.09 -0.50 0.92
N LYS A 108 13.44 -1.66 0.77
CA LYS A 108 12.18 -1.77 0.02
C LYS A 108 11.07 -0.95 0.67
N ASN A 109 10.96 -0.99 2.00
CA ASN A 109 9.99 -0.22 2.76
C ASN A 109 10.26 1.29 2.66
N LEU A 110 11.52 1.71 2.77
CA LEU A 110 11.91 3.11 2.57
C LEU A 110 11.55 3.61 1.16
N CYS A 111 11.90 2.86 0.12
CA CYS A 111 11.54 3.21 -1.26
C CYS A 111 10.03 3.31 -1.47
N ARG A 112 9.23 2.43 -0.86
CA ARG A 112 7.77 2.50 -0.92
C ARG A 112 7.24 3.75 -0.21
N ASN A 113 7.69 4.01 1.03
CA ASN A 113 7.27 5.18 1.81
C ASN A 113 7.61 6.50 1.11
N LEU A 114 8.80 6.61 0.51
CA LEU A 114 9.20 7.79 -0.26
C LEU A 114 8.42 7.95 -1.57
N LYS A 115 8.06 6.84 -2.24
CA LYS A 115 7.29 6.86 -3.48
C LYS A 115 5.81 7.20 -3.26
N ASP A 116 5.22 6.65 -2.20
CA ASP A 116 3.78 6.78 -1.94
C ASP A 116 3.45 8.11 -1.23
N ASN A 117 4.40 8.71 -0.51
CA ASN A 117 4.18 9.91 0.30
C ASN A 117 5.00 11.17 -0.05
N PRO A 118 5.22 11.56 -1.32
CA PRO A 118 5.86 12.85 -1.63
C PRO A 118 4.90 14.05 -1.47
N ASN A 119 3.58 13.82 -1.50
CA ASN A 119 2.57 14.87 -1.43
C ASN A 119 1.24 14.35 -0.82
N VAL A 120 1.18 14.32 0.52
CA VAL A 120 -0.02 13.89 1.26
C VAL A 120 -1.25 14.71 0.86
N THR A 121 -1.10 16.05 0.73
CA THR A 121 -2.20 16.93 0.33
C THR A 121 -2.72 16.63 -1.08
N GLY A 122 -1.81 16.43 -2.04
CA GLY A 122 -2.18 16.08 -3.42
C GLY A 122 -2.87 14.73 -3.51
N ASN A 123 -2.41 13.75 -2.72
CA ASN A 123 -3.06 12.44 -2.63
C ASN A 123 -4.47 12.55 -2.02
N LEU A 124 -4.63 13.35 -0.96
CA LEU A 124 -5.94 13.61 -0.37
C LEU A 124 -6.91 14.24 -1.36
N LEU A 125 -6.48 15.30 -2.08
CA LEU A 125 -7.30 15.94 -3.10
C LEU A 125 -7.69 14.97 -4.23
N LYS A 126 -6.72 14.19 -4.72
CA LYS A 126 -6.98 13.18 -5.75
C LYS A 126 -8.01 12.14 -5.31
N ILE A 127 -7.94 11.67 -4.07
CA ILE A 127 -8.93 10.73 -3.50
C ILE A 127 -10.34 11.34 -3.50
N GLN A 128 -10.47 12.65 -3.26
CA GLN A 128 -11.75 13.34 -3.31
C GLN A 128 -12.32 13.38 -4.73
N ASP A 129 -11.48 13.72 -5.71
CA ASP A 129 -11.87 13.77 -7.12
C ASP A 129 -12.30 12.38 -7.62
N GLU A 130 -11.47 11.35 -7.37
CA GLU A 130 -11.78 9.96 -7.76
C GLU A 130 -13.05 9.43 -7.08
N ARG A 131 -13.32 9.83 -5.82
CA ARG A 131 -14.58 9.49 -5.16
C ARG A 131 -15.77 10.11 -5.89
N ASN A 132 -15.71 11.40 -6.20
CA ASN A 132 -16.81 12.09 -6.88
C ASN A 132 -17.09 11.47 -8.25
N ASP A 133 -16.04 11.15 -9.02
CA ASP A 133 -16.16 10.46 -10.31
C ASP A 133 -16.83 9.09 -10.16
N LEU A 134 -16.48 8.34 -9.11
CA LEU A 134 -17.07 7.04 -8.81
C LEU A 134 -18.53 7.15 -8.37
N GLU A 135 -18.89 8.14 -7.56
CA GLU A 135 -20.28 8.43 -7.17
C GLU A 135 -21.15 8.75 -8.40
N GLU A 136 -20.65 9.56 -9.33
CA GLU A 136 -21.34 9.86 -10.58
C GLU A 136 -21.54 8.59 -11.42
N LEU A 137 -20.48 7.80 -11.60
CA LEU A 137 -20.54 6.56 -12.39
C LEU A 137 -21.52 5.55 -11.80
N ILE A 138 -21.51 5.38 -10.47
CA ILE A 138 -22.43 4.47 -9.77
C ILE A 138 -23.86 4.98 -9.90
N SER A 139 -24.11 6.27 -9.68
CA SER A 139 -25.45 6.87 -9.78
C SER A 139 -26.04 6.73 -11.18
N LYS A 140 -25.21 6.93 -12.21
CA LYS A 140 -25.58 6.71 -13.61
C LYS A 140 -25.87 5.23 -13.87
N THR A 141 -25.04 4.33 -13.37
CA THR A 141 -25.23 2.88 -13.50
C THR A 141 -26.55 2.41 -12.87
N ILE A 142 -26.89 2.89 -11.67
CA ILE A 142 -28.17 2.61 -11.02
C ILE A 142 -29.34 3.09 -11.89
N SER A 143 -29.23 4.31 -12.44
CA SER A 143 -30.26 4.88 -13.29
C SER A 143 -30.47 4.06 -14.56
N GLU A 144 -29.39 3.60 -15.21
CA GLU A 144 -29.44 2.74 -16.39
C GLU A 144 -30.03 1.36 -16.10
N ILE A 145 -29.76 0.78 -14.93
CA ILE A 145 -30.36 -0.49 -14.50
C ILE A 145 -31.86 -0.35 -14.25
N ARG A 146 -32.30 0.78 -13.66
CA ARG A 146 -33.71 1.07 -13.35
C ARG A 146 -34.55 1.44 -14.58
N GLN A 147 -33.92 1.97 -15.62
CA GLN A 147 -34.58 2.35 -16.89
C GLN A 147 -34.70 1.20 -17.90
N ARG A 148 -34.09 0.04 -17.60
CA ARG A 148 -34.29 -1.21 -18.35
C ARG A 148 -35.62 -1.87 -18.02
#